data_AF-A0A925C0K3-F1
#
_entry.id   AF-A0A925C0K3-F1
#
_cell.length_a   1.000
_cell.length_b   1.000
_cell.length_c   1.000
_cell.angle_alpha   90.00
_cell.angle_beta   90.00
_cell.angle_gamma   90.00
#
_symmetry.space_group_name_H-M   'P 1'
#
loop_
_entity.id
_entity.type
_entity.pdbx_description
1 polymer ?
#
loop_
_entity_poly.entity_id
_entity_poly.type
_entity_poly.pdbx_seq_one_letter_code
_entity_poly.pdbx_strand_id
1 'polypeptide(L)'
;MVTTDVAQLAGECNAWRDTLRSRRNEFTHLKARLQEVASRQTHRDVLLEVEHLYNQFHIQLINIHDLKQSVKAHERKIATENTSPEGQVTDETLAEHENLFDSFQHLEHTLQEVSDEFDQFVVAVR
;
A
#
# COMPACT_ATOMS: atom_id res chain seq x y z
N MET A 1 6.57 29.43 15.34
CA MET A 1 5.45 28.87 14.57
C MET A 1 5.95 27.69 13.72
N VAL A 2 6.64 26.71 14.34
CA VAL A 2 7.36 25.59 13.67
C VAL A 2 6.73 24.23 14.02
N THR A 3 5.92 24.16 15.07
CA THR A 3 5.25 22.93 15.52
C THR A 3 4.14 22.44 14.59
N THR A 4 3.67 23.30 13.68
CA THR A 4 2.56 22.97 12.76
C THR A 4 2.99 21.95 11.71
N ASP A 5 4.22 22.01 11.22
CA ASP A 5 4.69 21.14 10.13
C ASP A 5 4.89 19.70 10.62
N VAL A 6 5.50 19.50 11.80
CA VAL A 6 5.76 18.16 12.35
C VAL A 6 4.47 17.39 12.65
N ALA A 7 3.49 18.06 13.26
CA ALA A 7 2.21 17.44 13.58
C ALA A 7 1.44 17.06 12.29
N GLN A 8 1.56 17.87 11.24
CA GLN A 8 0.98 17.56 9.93
C GLN A 8 1.65 16.33 9.31
N LEU A 9 2.98 16.30 9.20
CA LEU A 9 3.73 15.16 8.62
C LEU A 9 3.43 13.84 9.35
N ALA A 10 3.36 13.88 10.68
CA ALA A 10 3.00 12.71 11.50
C ALA A 10 1.54 12.30 11.28
N GLY A 11 0.62 13.25 11.12
CA GLY A 11 -0.77 13.00 10.77
C GLY A 11 -0.92 12.31 9.41
N GLU A 12 -0.20 12.79 8.40
CA GLU A 12 -0.16 12.21 7.05
C GLU A 12 0.40 10.79 7.08
N CYS A 13 1.50 10.54 7.78
CA CYS A 13 2.07 9.20 7.94
C CYS A 13 1.06 8.22 8.56
N ASN A 14 0.30 8.65 9.58
CA ASN A 14 -0.71 7.82 10.21
C ASN A 14 -1.88 7.53 9.26
N ALA A 15 -2.34 8.53 8.50
CA ALA A 15 -3.37 8.35 7.49
C ALA A 15 -2.94 7.33 6.43
N TRP A 16 -1.73 7.46 5.86
CA TRP A 16 -1.21 6.51 4.88
C TRP A 16 -1.11 5.10 5.46
N ARG A 17 -0.61 4.95 6.69
CA ARG A 17 -0.50 3.64 7.36
C ARG A 17 -1.85 2.98 7.60
N ASP A 18 -2.90 3.74 7.87
CA ASP A 18 -4.26 3.24 8.05
C ASP A 18 -4.87 2.82 6.71
N THR A 19 -4.69 3.62 5.65
CA THR A 19 -5.09 3.24 4.29
C THR A 19 -4.40 1.96 3.85
N LEU A 20 -3.07 1.86 3.99
CA LEU A 20 -2.29 0.66 3.66
C LEU A 20 -2.75 -0.57 4.45
N ARG A 21 -3.17 -0.39 5.71
CA ARG A 21 -3.75 -1.49 6.51
C ARG A 21 -5.09 -1.95 5.94
N SER A 22 -5.94 -1.01 5.52
CA SER A 22 -7.21 -1.31 4.87
C SER A 22 -6.99 -2.09 3.56
N ARG A 23 -6.11 -1.59 2.69
CA ARG A 23 -5.74 -2.25 1.43
C ARG A 23 -5.19 -3.65 1.60
N ARG A 24 -4.34 -3.86 2.61
CA ARG A 24 -3.84 -5.21 2.93
C ARG A 24 -5.00 -6.16 3.24
N ASN A 25 -5.97 -5.72 4.03
CA ASN A 25 -7.12 -6.56 4.41
C ASN A 25 -7.99 -6.87 3.19
N GLU A 26 -8.24 -5.85 2.35
CA GLU A 26 -8.91 -5.99 1.05
C GLU A 26 -8.21 -7.01 0.15
N PHE A 27 -6.91 -6.86 -0.10
CA PHE A 27 -6.13 -7.77 -0.95
C PHE A 27 -6.04 -9.18 -0.39
N THR A 28 -6.03 -9.33 0.95
CA THR A 28 -6.12 -10.65 1.59
C THR A 28 -7.46 -11.31 1.31
N HIS A 29 -8.55 -10.54 1.35
CA HIS A 29 -9.89 -11.03 1.02
C HIS A 29 -10.04 -11.37 -0.47
N LEU A 30 -9.57 -10.50 -1.38
CA LEU A 30 -9.59 -10.76 -2.82
C LEU A 30 -8.81 -12.03 -3.18
N LYS A 31 -7.63 -12.22 -2.58
CA LYS A 31 -6.84 -13.44 -2.73
C LYS A 31 -7.60 -14.70 -2.29
N ALA A 32 -8.31 -14.65 -1.17
CA ALA A 32 -9.13 -15.78 -0.71
C ALA A 32 -10.29 -16.05 -1.68
N ARG A 33 -10.97 -15.00 -2.14
CA ARG A 33 -12.06 -15.10 -3.12
C ARG A 33 -11.57 -15.68 -4.46
N LEU A 34 -10.38 -15.32 -4.92
CA LEU A 34 -9.75 -15.91 -6.10
C LEU A 34 -9.56 -17.42 -5.95
N GLN A 35 -9.11 -17.88 -4.78
CA GLN A 35 -8.94 -19.31 -4.51
C GLN A 35 -10.28 -20.07 -4.56
N GLU A 36 -11.35 -19.47 -4.04
CA GLU A 36 -12.69 -20.04 -4.12
C GLU A 36 -13.18 -20.15 -5.58
N VAL A 37 -12.99 -19.12 -6.39
CA VAL A 37 -13.34 -19.13 -7.82
C VAL A 37 -12.52 -20.19 -8.56
N ALA A 38 -11.20 -20.18 -8.36
CA ALA A 38 -10.27 -21.11 -9.01
C ALA A 38 -10.61 -22.59 -8.75
N SER A 39 -11.13 -22.91 -7.56
CA SER A 39 -11.50 -24.30 -7.21
C SER A 39 -12.57 -24.93 -8.11
N ARG A 40 -13.31 -24.10 -8.86
CA ARG A 40 -14.40 -24.53 -9.76
C ARG A 40 -14.01 -24.51 -11.23
N GLN A 41 -12.77 -24.14 -11.55
CA GLN A 41 -12.31 -23.93 -12.92
C GLN A 41 -11.38 -25.04 -13.39
N THR A 42 -11.57 -25.49 -14.63
CA THR A 42 -10.74 -26.51 -15.28
C THR A 42 -10.22 -26.06 -16.65
N HIS A 43 -10.72 -24.94 -17.16
CA HIS A 43 -10.29 -24.36 -18.44
C HIS A 43 -8.89 -23.76 -18.30
N ARG A 44 -7.98 -24.18 -19.19
CA ARG A 44 -6.57 -23.77 -19.16
C ARG A 44 -6.40 -22.25 -19.16
N ASP A 45 -7.11 -21.53 -20.01
CA ASP A 45 -6.95 -20.08 -20.15
C ASP A 45 -7.38 -19.35 -18.88
N VAL A 46 -8.49 -19.79 -18.26
CA VAL A 46 -8.96 -19.30 -16.96
C VAL A 46 -7.92 -19.58 -15.86
N LEU A 47 -7.28 -20.76 -15.87
CA LEU A 47 -6.25 -21.09 -14.87
C LEU A 47 -4.99 -20.22 -15.01
N LEU A 48 -4.65 -19.78 -16.23
CA LEU A 48 -3.53 -18.84 -16.44
C LEU A 48 -3.85 -17.45 -15.85
N GLU A 49 -5.08 -16.97 -16.04
CA GLU A 49 -5.54 -15.71 -15.42
C GLU A 49 -5.57 -15.81 -13.89
N VAL A 50 -5.99 -16.95 -13.34
CA VAL A 50 -5.90 -17.21 -11.89
C VAL A 50 -4.46 -17.11 -11.39
N GLU A 51 -3.51 -17.73 -12.09
CA GLU A 51 -2.09 -17.68 -11.71
C GLU A 51 -1.56 -16.24 -11.77
N HIS A 52 -1.92 -15.49 -12.82
CA HIS A 52 -1.56 -14.08 -12.96
C HIS A 52 -2.06 -13.26 -11.78
N LEU A 53 -3.36 -13.31 -11.49
CA LEU A 53 -3.97 -12.56 -10.38
C LEU A 53 -3.42 -12.99 -9.01
N TYR A 54 -3.15 -14.28 -8.81
CA TYR A 54 -2.54 -14.77 -7.58
C TYR A 54 -1.15 -14.17 -7.35
N ASN A 55 -0.34 -14.11 -8.40
CA ASN A 55 0.98 -13.49 -8.36
C ASN A 55 0.89 -11.98 -8.11
N GLN A 56 -0.04 -11.30 -8.78
CA GLN A 56 -0.27 -9.87 -8.57
C GLN A 56 -0.67 -9.58 -7.13
N PHE A 57 -1.64 -10.31 -6.56
CA PHE A 57 -2.00 -10.14 -5.15
C PHE A 57 -0.83 -10.41 -4.20
N HIS A 58 0.01 -11.41 -4.50
CA HIS A 58 1.19 -11.69 -3.69
C HIS A 58 2.19 -10.53 -3.70
N ILE A 59 2.53 -10.02 -4.89
CA ILE A 59 3.44 -8.89 -5.07
C ILE A 59 2.90 -7.65 -4.37
N GLN A 60 1.61 -7.33 -4.57
CA GLN A 60 1.03 -6.14 -3.97
C GLN A 60 0.94 -6.21 -2.44
N LEU A 61 0.72 -7.38 -1.85
CA LEU A 61 0.80 -7.56 -0.39
C LEU A 61 2.21 -7.30 0.17
N ILE A 62 3.25 -7.65 -0.59
CA ILE A 62 4.65 -7.32 -0.24
C ILE A 62 4.86 -5.80 -0.33
N ASN A 63 4.45 -5.17 -1.44
CA ASN A 63 4.58 -3.72 -1.64
C ASN A 63 3.88 -2.92 -0.54
N ILE A 64 2.65 -3.30 -0.17
CA ILE A 64 1.91 -2.70 0.94
C ILE A 64 2.66 -2.84 2.26
N HIS A 65 3.23 -4.03 2.53
CA HIS A 65 4.01 -4.25 3.74
C HIS A 65 5.21 -3.32 3.78
N ASP A 66 6.00 -3.28 2.71
CA ASP A 66 7.27 -2.58 2.65
C ASP A 66 7.07 -1.06 2.74
N LEU A 67 6.14 -0.50 1.95
CA LEU A 67 5.82 0.92 2.04
C LEU A 67 5.34 1.31 3.44
N LYS A 68 4.48 0.48 4.07
CA LYS A 68 4.03 0.75 5.44
C LYS A 68 5.18 0.74 6.45
N GLN A 69 6.20 -0.11 6.26
CA GLN A 69 7.39 -0.08 7.12
C GLN A 69 8.22 1.19 6.87
N SER A 70 8.40 1.60 5.62
CA SER A 70 9.11 2.83 5.27
C SER A 70 8.44 4.06 5.88
N VAL A 71 7.11 4.19 5.75
CA VAL A 71 6.34 5.28 6.38
C VAL A 71 6.49 5.27 7.90
N LYS A 72 6.47 4.09 8.53
CA LYS A 72 6.68 3.96 9.98
C LYS A 72 8.11 4.34 10.42
N ALA A 73 9.11 4.01 9.61
CA ALA A 73 10.50 4.39 9.89
C ALA A 73 10.66 5.92 9.78
N HIS A 74 10.07 6.51 8.75
CA HIS A 74 10.06 7.95 8.53
C HIS A 74 9.35 8.72 9.65
N GLU A 75 8.18 8.26 10.10
CA GLU A 75 7.48 8.85 11.27
C GLU A 75 8.38 8.87 12.53
N ARG A 76 9.15 7.80 12.76
CA ARG A 76 10.11 7.75 13.89
C ARG A 76 11.28 8.71 13.70
N LYS A 77 11.75 8.89 12.46
CA LYS A 77 12.81 9.85 12.11
C LYS A 77 12.34 11.28 12.41
N ILE A 78 11.15 11.66 11.94
CA ILE A 78 10.52 12.96 12.24
C ILE A 78 10.42 13.18 13.76
N ALA A 79 9.91 12.18 14.50
CA ALA A 79 9.78 12.29 15.95
C ALA A 79 11.12 12.50 16.67
N THR A 80 12.18 11.85 16.17
CA THR A 80 13.53 11.99 16.72
C THR A 80 14.10 13.39 16.45
N GLU A 81 14.02 13.86 15.21
CA GLU A 81 14.50 15.20 14.82
C GLU A 81 13.78 16.32 15.57
N ASN A 82 12.47 16.18 15.79
CA ASN A 82 11.69 17.16 16.55
C ASN A 82 12.10 17.24 18.04
N THR A 83 12.72 16.20 18.59
CA THR A 83 13.24 16.20 19.98
C THR A 83 14.70 16.65 20.08
N SER A 84 15.39 16.86 18.96
CA SER A 84 16.78 17.31 18.92
C SER A 84 16.91 18.79 19.34
N PRO A 85 18.09 19.23 19.83
CA PRO A 85 18.32 20.61 20.28
C PRO A 85 18.06 21.68 19.22
N GLU A 86 18.19 21.31 17.94
CA GLU A 86 17.90 22.17 16.78
C GLU A 86 16.38 22.33 16.54
N GLY A 87 15.56 21.36 16.99
CA GLY A 87 14.10 21.45 17.02
C GLY A 87 13.44 21.61 15.65
N GLN A 88 14.10 21.19 14.57
CA GLN A 88 13.67 21.37 13.20
C GLN A 88 13.85 20.08 12.39
N VAL A 89 12.87 19.81 11.53
CA VAL A 89 12.94 18.74 10.54
C VAL A 89 13.88 19.17 9.43
N THR A 90 14.76 18.27 8.99
CA THR A 90 15.73 18.57 7.93
C THR A 90 15.09 18.58 6.55
N ASP A 91 15.68 19.33 5.60
CA ASP A 91 15.27 19.31 4.18
C ASP A 91 15.33 17.89 3.59
N GLU A 92 16.26 17.05 4.05
CA GLU A 92 16.35 15.64 3.65
C GLU A 92 15.11 14.86 4.09
N THR A 93 14.65 15.06 5.33
CA THR A 93 13.44 14.43 5.84
C THR A 93 12.19 14.91 5.10
N LEU A 94 12.11 16.20 4.75
CA LEU A 94 11.00 16.69 3.93
C LEU A 94 11.00 16.04 2.53
N ALA A 95 12.16 15.93 1.88
CA ALA A 95 12.28 15.25 0.60
C ALA A 95 11.92 13.75 0.69
N GLU A 96 12.31 13.08 1.77
CA GLU A 96 11.91 11.69 2.03
C GLU A 96 10.38 11.56 2.15
N HIS A 97 9.72 12.53 2.81
CA HIS A 97 8.27 12.56 2.94
C HIS A 97 7.56 12.65 1.58
N GLU A 98 8.02 13.55 0.71
CA GLU A 98 7.48 13.70 -0.64
C GLU A 98 7.65 12.41 -1.46
N ASN A 99 8.82 11.78 -1.41
CA ASN A 99 9.06 10.50 -2.08
C ASN A 99 8.13 9.38 -1.57
N LEU A 100 7.84 9.36 -0.26
CA LEU A 100 6.90 8.40 0.33
C LEU A 100 5.47 8.68 -0.11
N PHE A 101 5.08 9.95 -0.25
CA PHE A 101 3.79 10.33 -0.79
C PHE A 101 3.63 9.87 -2.24
N ASP A 102 4.61 10.11 -3.09
CA ASP A 102 4.61 9.63 -4.49
C ASP A 102 4.51 8.11 -4.56
N SER A 103 5.28 7.41 -3.72
CA SER A 103 5.24 5.94 -3.62
C SER A 103 3.87 5.45 -3.17
N PHE A 104 3.23 6.16 -2.24
CA PHE A 104 1.89 5.87 -1.76
C PHE A 104 0.83 6.06 -2.85
N GLN A 105 0.88 7.17 -3.58
CA GLN A 105 -0.05 7.42 -4.69
C GLN A 105 0.11 6.39 -5.81
N HIS A 106 1.35 6.06 -6.16
CA HIS A 106 1.61 5.04 -7.18
C HIS A 106 1.08 3.67 -6.75
N LEU A 107 1.32 3.27 -5.50
CA LEU A 107 0.80 2.01 -5.00
C LEU A 107 -0.72 1.99 -4.98
N GLU A 108 -1.38 3.04 -4.47
CA GLU A 108 -2.85 3.13 -4.49
C GLU A 108 -3.43 2.96 -5.91
N HIS A 109 -2.79 3.57 -6.92
CA HIS A 109 -3.20 3.40 -8.31
C HIS A 109 -3.06 1.94 -8.77
N THR A 110 -1.89 1.32 -8.55
CA THR A 110 -1.67 -0.09 -8.90
C THR A 110 -2.62 -1.03 -8.18
N LEU A 111 -2.94 -0.76 -6.91
CA LEU A 111 -3.91 -1.55 -6.16
C LEU A 111 -5.32 -1.44 -6.75
N GLN A 112 -5.71 -0.25 -7.22
CA GLN A 112 -6.99 -0.07 -7.90
C GLN A 112 -7.03 -0.85 -9.21
N GLU A 113 -5.98 -0.75 -10.03
CA GLU A 113 -5.89 -1.47 -11.32
C GLU A 113 -6.03 -2.99 -11.13
N VAL A 114 -5.30 -3.58 -10.17
CA VAL A 114 -5.36 -5.02 -9.89
C VAL A 114 -6.73 -5.43 -9.33
N SER A 115 -7.39 -4.55 -8.56
CA SER A 115 -8.74 -4.82 -8.05
C SER A 115 -9.78 -4.81 -9.18
N ASP A 116 -9.68 -3.83 -10.09
CA ASP A 116 -10.54 -3.73 -11.26
C ASP A 116 -10.34 -4.92 -12.22
N GLU A 117 -9.09 -5.36 -12.41
CA GLU A 117 -8.76 -6.55 -13.18
C GLU A 117 -9.41 -7.81 -12.58
N PHE A 118 -9.33 -7.97 -11.26
CA PHE A 118 -9.98 -9.08 -10.57
C PHE A 118 -11.51 -9.05 -10.70
N ASP A 119 -12.13 -7.88 -10.57
CA ASP A 119 -13.59 -7.77 -10.70
C ASP A 119 -14.04 -8.11 -12.13
N GLN A 120 -13.29 -7.68 -13.15
CA GLN A 120 -13.53 -8.07 -14.55
C GLN A 120 -13.39 -9.58 -14.74
N PHE A 121 -12.33 -10.18 -14.19
CA PHE A 121 -12.12 -11.63 -14.22
C PHE A 121 -13.30 -12.39 -13.60
N VAL A 122 -13.77 -11.98 -12.42
CA VAL A 122 -14.89 -12.67 -11.75
C VAL A 122 -16.20 -12.54 -12.54
N VAL A 123 -16.43 -11.42 -13.22
CA VAL A 123 -17.59 -11.27 -14.11
C VAL A 123 -17.48 -12.17 -15.34
N ALA A 124 -16.29 -12.31 -15.91
CA ALA A 124 -16.06 -13.12 -17.11
C ALA A 124 -16.17 -14.64 -16.87
N VAL A 125 -15.84 -15.09 -15.65
CA VAL A 125 -15.75 -16.51 -15.28
C VAL A 125 -17.00 -17.04 -14.54
N ARG A 126 -17.97 -16.15 -14.27
CA ARG A 126 -19.28 -16.51 -13.72
C ARG A 126 -20.16 -17.20 -14.76
#